data_AF-A0A699SST8-F1
#
_entry.id   AF-A0A699SST8-F1
#
_cell.length_a   1.000
_cell.length_b   1.000
_cell.length_c   1.000
_cell.angle_alpha   90.00
_cell.angle_beta   90.00
_cell.angle_gamma   90.00
#
_symmetry.space_group_name_H-M   'P 1'
#
loop_
_entity.id
_entity.type
_entity.pdbx_description
1 polymer ?
#
loop_
_entity_poly.entity_id
_entity_poly.type
_entity_poly.pdbx_seq_one_letter_code
_entity_poly.pdbx_strand_id
1 'polypeptide(L)'
;MLVSNCLFRLGGAAVLLSNRSSDRRRSKYQLMHTVRTHKGADDKCYGCVFQEEDNDKNIGVALSKDLMAVAVLDELEKNLDLSEWHMEPSRMTLYRFGNTSSSSLWYELAYCEAKGRIRKGDRSWQIAFGSGFKCNSAVWRALRTIDPAKEKNPWMDEIHEFPV
;
A
#
# COMPACT_ATOMS: atom_id res chain seq x y z
N MET A 1 21.30 15.76 2.14
CA MET A 1 20.67 14.55 1.55
C MET A 1 21.26 13.25 2.11
N LEU A 2 20.93 12.88 3.35
CA LEU A 2 21.35 11.58 3.94
C LEU A 2 20.22 10.92 4.75
N VAL A 3 19.35 11.71 5.37
CA VAL A 3 18.27 11.21 6.24
C VAL A 3 17.19 10.46 5.45
N SER A 4 16.80 10.95 4.27
CA SER A 4 15.85 10.25 3.38
C SER A 4 16.43 8.95 2.78
N ASN A 5 17.76 8.85 2.58
CA ASN A 5 18.38 7.60 2.13
C ASN A 5 18.58 6.57 3.26
N CYS A 6 18.66 7.02 4.52
CA CYS A 6 18.77 6.12 5.68
C CYS A 6 17.40 5.61 6.17
N LEU A 7 16.31 6.38 6.00
CA LEU A 7 14.95 5.97 6.40
C LEU A 7 14.32 4.93 5.46
N PHE A 8 14.78 4.80 4.21
CA PHE A 8 14.19 3.90 3.21
C PHE A 8 15.14 2.77 2.75
N ARG A 9 16.19 2.45 3.50
CA ARG A 9 16.95 1.20 3.31
C ARG A 9 16.15 0.02 3.87
N LEU A 10 15.09 -0.37 3.17
CA LEU A 10 14.36 -1.63 3.41
C LEU A 10 15.22 -2.81 2.91
N GLY A 11 15.49 -3.77 3.80
CA GLY A 11 15.99 -5.08 3.42
C GLY A 11 15.03 -5.75 2.44
N GLY A 12 15.56 -6.27 1.34
CA GLY A 12 14.79 -7.06 0.38
C GLY A 12 14.71 -8.51 0.85
N ALA A 13 13.57 -9.17 0.60
CA ALA A 13 13.42 -10.61 0.76
C ALA A 13 13.13 -11.24 -0.61
N ALA A 14 13.83 -12.33 -0.92
CA ALA A 14 13.46 -13.21 -2.03
C ALA A 14 12.65 -14.38 -1.47
N VAL A 15 11.39 -14.50 -1.89
CA VAL A 15 10.48 -15.55 -1.42
C VAL A 15 10.08 -16.41 -2.61
N LEU A 16 10.37 -17.71 -2.55
CA LEU A 16 9.92 -18.67 -3.55
C LEU A 16 8.44 -19.02 -3.30
N LEU A 17 7.58 -18.80 -4.29
CA LEU A 17 6.17 -19.17 -4.23
C LEU A 17 5.97 -20.59 -4.77
N SER A 18 5.10 -21.38 -4.11
CA SER A 18 4.76 -22.72 -4.59
C SER A 18 3.86 -22.66 -5.84
N ASN A 19 4.19 -23.48 -6.84
CA ASN A 19 3.35 -23.73 -8.02
C ASN A 19 2.66 -25.11 -7.96
N ARG A 20 2.75 -25.82 -6.84
CA ARG A 20 2.17 -27.16 -6.69
C ARG A 20 0.64 -27.07 -6.59
N SER A 21 -0.06 -27.88 -7.38
CA SER A 21 -1.53 -27.94 -7.36
C SER A 21 -2.09 -28.38 -6.00
N SER A 22 -1.34 -29.18 -5.23
CA SER A 22 -1.68 -29.61 -3.87
C SER A 22 -1.78 -28.44 -2.88
N ASP A 23 -0.91 -27.45 -3.01
CA ASP A 23 -0.83 -26.31 -2.07
C ASP A 23 -1.95 -25.30 -2.32
N ARG A 24 -2.57 -25.35 -3.51
CA ARG A 24 -3.68 -24.48 -3.90
C ARG A 24 -4.85 -24.49 -2.91
N ARG A 25 -5.07 -25.60 -2.20
CA ARG A 25 -6.14 -25.71 -1.19
C ARG A 25 -5.84 -24.92 0.09
N ARG A 26 -4.57 -24.67 0.38
CA ARG A 26 -4.10 -23.93 1.58
C ARG A 26 -3.87 -22.46 1.29
N SER A 27 -3.55 -22.11 0.04
CA SER A 27 -3.31 -20.72 -0.38
C SER A 27 -4.60 -19.89 -0.43
N LYS A 28 -4.56 -18.68 0.15
CA LYS A 28 -5.65 -17.69 0.01
C LYS A 28 -5.64 -17.02 -1.36
N TYR A 29 -4.45 -16.66 -1.83
CA TYR A 29 -4.26 -15.86 -3.05
C TYR A 29 -3.31 -16.52 -4.03
N GLN A 30 -3.49 -16.19 -5.30
CA GLN A 30 -2.54 -16.45 -6.38
C GLN A 30 -2.03 -15.11 -6.92
N LEU A 31 -0.71 -14.95 -6.98
CA LEU A 31 -0.11 -13.80 -7.65
C LEU A 31 -0.32 -13.93 -9.17
N MET A 32 -0.94 -12.92 -9.77
CA MET A 32 -1.23 -12.89 -11.20
C MET A 32 -0.21 -12.07 -11.98
N HIS A 33 0.02 -10.83 -11.53
CA HIS A 33 0.90 -9.88 -12.20
C HIS A 33 1.69 -9.06 -11.18
N THR A 34 2.94 -8.77 -11.50
CA THR A 34 3.77 -7.81 -10.79
C THR A 34 4.37 -6.83 -11.80
N VAL A 35 4.24 -5.55 -11.53
CA VAL A 35 4.83 -4.48 -12.33
C VAL A 35 5.58 -3.55 -11.39
N ARG A 36 6.86 -3.31 -11.71
CA ARG A 36 7.69 -2.34 -11.00
C ARG A 36 8.12 -1.26 -11.97
N THR A 37 7.72 -0.03 -11.69
CA THR A 37 8.11 1.14 -12.45
C THR A 37 9.16 1.91 -11.66
N HIS A 38 10.28 2.26 -12.31
CA HIS A 38 11.36 3.03 -11.72
C HIS A 38 11.75 4.18 -12.64
N LYS A 39 11.40 5.41 -12.26
CA LYS A 39 11.79 6.64 -12.97
C LYS A 39 12.88 7.45 -12.26
N GLY A 40 13.59 6.85 -11.31
CA GLY A 40 14.65 7.52 -10.56
C GLY A 40 15.88 7.96 -11.37
N ALA A 41 15.97 7.57 -12.65
CA ALA A 41 17.03 7.96 -13.57
C ALA A 41 16.61 9.07 -14.56
N ASP A 42 15.39 9.60 -14.44
CA ASP A 42 14.89 10.71 -15.25
C ASP A 42 15.12 12.03 -14.50
N ASP A 43 15.96 12.91 -15.05
CA ASP A 43 16.35 14.18 -14.41
C ASP A 43 15.14 15.10 -14.15
N LYS A 44 14.08 15.00 -14.96
CA LYS A 44 12.83 15.77 -14.74
C LYS A 44 12.10 15.30 -13.49
N CYS A 45 12.20 14.02 -13.18
CA CYS A 45 11.66 13.46 -11.95
C CYS A 45 12.55 13.88 -10.77
N TYR A 46 13.89 13.80 -10.89
CA TYR A 46 14.81 14.21 -9.82
C TYR A 46 14.57 15.65 -9.31
N GLY A 47 14.09 16.54 -10.17
CA GLY A 47 13.81 17.92 -9.81
C GLY A 47 12.43 18.27 -9.26
N CYS A 48 11.53 17.32 -9.00
CA CYS A 48 10.16 17.65 -8.61
C CYS A 48 9.96 17.91 -7.09
N VAL A 49 10.99 17.66 -6.27
CA VAL A 49 11.00 18.01 -4.84
C VAL A 49 12.33 18.68 -4.51
N PHE A 50 12.40 19.99 -4.70
CA PHE A 50 13.47 20.81 -4.15
C PHE A 50 12.95 21.58 -2.95
N GLN A 51 13.74 21.55 -1.88
CA GLN A 51 13.59 22.45 -0.74
C GLN A 51 14.32 23.74 -1.13
N GLU A 52 13.56 24.79 -1.46
CA GLU A 52 14.09 26.11 -1.78
C GLU A 52 14.01 27.01 -0.54
N GLU A 53 14.98 27.91 -0.44
CA GLU A 53 15.07 28.92 0.62
C GLU A 53 14.12 30.06 0.27
N ASP A 54 13.21 30.43 1.19
CA ASP A 54 12.34 31.57 0.95
C ASP A 54 13.11 32.90 0.99
N ASN A 55 12.44 34.00 0.62
CA ASN A 55 13.06 35.33 0.58
C ASN A 55 13.59 35.82 1.94
N ASP A 56 13.20 35.17 3.04
CA ASP A 56 13.60 35.49 4.40
C ASP A 56 14.73 34.57 4.92
N LYS A 57 15.37 33.81 4.03
CA LYS A 57 16.43 32.83 4.35
C LYS A 57 15.99 31.66 5.22
N ASN A 58 14.69 31.39 5.27
CA ASN A 58 14.17 30.25 5.99
C ASN A 58 14.07 29.06 5.04
N ILE A 59 14.82 28.01 5.34
CA ILE A 59 14.73 26.74 4.63
C ILE A 59 13.67 25.88 5.34
N GLY A 60 12.45 25.83 4.79
CA GLY A 60 11.33 25.13 5.40
C GLY A 60 10.63 24.17 4.46
N VAL A 61 10.62 22.87 4.78
CA VAL A 61 9.59 21.94 4.29
C VAL A 61 9.21 21.03 5.45
N ALA A 62 8.02 21.26 6.02
CA ALA A 62 7.45 20.37 7.02
C ALA A 62 6.66 19.25 6.33
N LEU A 63 7.35 18.19 5.92
CA LEU A 63 6.69 16.96 5.47
C LEU A 63 6.39 16.10 6.69
N SER A 64 5.16 16.17 7.19
CA SER A 64 4.67 15.12 8.09
C SER A 64 4.68 13.79 7.32
N LYS A 65 5.12 12.70 7.96
CA LYS A 65 5.19 11.36 7.35
C LYS A 65 3.81 10.91 6.82
N ASP A 66 2.75 11.41 7.44
CA ASP A 66 1.37 11.07 7.07
C ASP A 66 0.82 11.99 5.98
N LEU A 67 1.29 13.25 5.90
CA LEU A 67 0.84 14.23 4.89
C LEU A 67 1.10 13.72 3.47
N MET A 68 2.25 13.10 3.24
CA MET A 68 2.58 12.51 1.94
C MET A 68 1.70 11.31 1.61
N ALA A 69 1.34 10.49 2.60
CA ALA A 69 0.47 9.34 2.38
C ALA A 69 -0.96 9.78 2.03
N VAL A 70 -1.52 10.76 2.76
CA VAL A 70 -2.84 11.33 2.48
C VAL A 70 -2.90 11.94 1.08
N ALA A 71 -1.93 12.77 0.72
CA ALA A 71 -1.89 13.40 -0.60
C ALA A 71 -1.80 12.38 -1.75
N VAL A 72 -1.05 11.29 -1.58
CA VAL A 72 -0.98 10.21 -2.58
C VAL A 72 -2.31 9.47 -2.70
N LEU A 73 -3.02 9.22 -1.59
CA LEU A 73 -4.33 8.58 -1.62
C LEU A 73 -5.36 9.45 -2.36
N ASP A 74 -5.42 10.75 -2.05
CA ASP A 74 -6.37 11.67 -2.70
C ASP A 74 -6.12 11.79 -4.21
N GLU A 75 -4.84 11.83 -4.63
CA GLU A 75 -4.48 11.93 -6.05
C GLU A 75 -4.77 10.62 -6.81
N LEU A 76 -4.61 9.46 -6.17
CA LEU A 76 -5.03 8.17 -6.74
C LEU A 76 -6.54 8.07 -6.88
N GLU A 77 -7.27 8.47 -5.83
CA GLU A 77 -8.72 8.49 -5.81
C GLU A 77 -9.27 9.28 -7.00
N LYS A 78 -8.74 10.49 -7.20
CA LYS A 78 -9.13 11.38 -8.29
C LYS A 78 -8.74 10.85 -9.67
N ASN A 79 -7.50 10.40 -9.86
CA ASN A 79 -7.02 10.00 -11.20
C ASN A 79 -7.59 8.68 -11.69
N LEU A 80 -7.98 7.80 -10.77
CA LEU A 80 -8.55 6.49 -11.10
C LEU A 80 -10.07 6.43 -10.88
N ASP A 81 -10.69 7.55 -10.51
CA ASP A 81 -12.13 7.68 -10.23
C ASP A 81 -12.61 6.62 -9.21
N LEU A 82 -11.86 6.50 -8.11
CA LEU A 82 -12.15 5.54 -7.05
C LEU A 82 -13.17 6.12 -6.08
N SER A 83 -14.15 5.31 -5.68
CA SER A 83 -15.10 5.68 -4.63
C SER A 83 -14.52 5.54 -3.22
N GLU A 84 -15.19 6.16 -2.24
CA GLU A 84 -14.87 6.02 -0.81
C GLU A 84 -14.75 4.56 -0.37
N TRP A 85 -15.61 3.67 -0.88
CA TRP A 85 -15.55 2.23 -0.58
C TRP A 85 -14.21 1.58 -0.97
N HIS A 86 -13.61 2.01 -2.09
CA HIS A 86 -12.30 1.53 -2.52
C HIS A 86 -11.17 2.09 -1.67
N MET A 87 -11.32 3.35 -1.21
CA MET A 87 -10.29 4.08 -0.46
C MET A 87 -10.34 3.81 1.05
N GLU A 88 -11.47 3.34 1.57
CA GLU A 88 -11.67 3.08 3.00
C GLU A 88 -10.59 2.16 3.60
N PRO A 89 -10.19 1.01 3.00
CA PRO A 89 -9.13 0.18 3.56
C PRO A 89 -7.81 0.94 3.75
N SER A 90 -7.43 1.78 2.78
CA SER A 90 -6.21 2.60 2.84
C SER A 90 -6.33 3.73 3.86
N ARG A 91 -7.47 4.44 3.90
CA ARG A 91 -7.73 5.53 4.87
C ARG A 91 -7.79 5.00 6.30
N MET A 92 -8.48 3.87 6.54
CA MET A 92 -8.60 3.28 7.88
C MET A 92 -7.29 2.66 8.35
N THR A 93 -6.53 2.03 7.45
CA THR A 93 -5.17 1.54 7.77
C THR A 93 -4.26 2.70 8.18
N LEU A 94 -4.27 3.79 7.42
CA LEU A 94 -3.49 4.98 7.74
C LEU A 94 -3.94 5.62 9.07
N TYR A 95 -5.25 5.71 9.31
CA TYR A 95 -5.80 6.25 10.55
C TYR A 95 -5.38 5.43 11.78
N ARG A 96 -5.49 4.10 11.70
CA ARG A 96 -5.22 3.20 12.84
C ARG A 96 -3.74 2.98 13.10
N PHE A 97 -2.99 2.67 12.04
CA PHE A 97 -1.61 2.19 12.15
C PHE A 97 -0.57 3.22 11.69
N GLY A 98 -1.00 4.33 11.10
CA GLY A 98 -0.10 5.27 10.43
C GLY A 98 0.59 4.64 9.21
N ASN A 99 1.58 5.35 8.68
CA ASN A 99 2.40 4.81 7.60
C ASN A 99 3.45 3.81 8.12
N THR A 100 3.10 2.53 8.12
CA THR A 100 4.02 1.42 8.48
C THR A 100 4.96 0.99 7.34
N SER A 101 5.19 1.85 6.35
CA SER A 101 5.99 1.55 5.17
C SER A 101 5.41 0.36 4.37
N SER A 102 6.25 -0.53 3.86
CA SER A 102 5.83 -1.63 2.96
C SER A 102 4.78 -2.58 3.54
N SER A 103 4.62 -2.66 4.87
CA SER A 103 3.61 -3.52 5.49
C SER A 103 2.19 -2.96 5.40
N SER A 104 2.00 -1.66 5.15
CA SER A 104 0.66 -1.03 5.08
C SER A 104 -0.26 -1.73 4.08
N LEU A 105 0.27 -2.13 2.92
CA LEU A 105 -0.48 -2.88 1.91
C LEU A 105 -1.11 -4.19 2.44
N TRP A 106 -0.46 -4.84 3.40
CA TRP A 106 -0.97 -6.07 3.99
C TRP A 106 -2.02 -5.80 5.07
N TYR A 107 -1.90 -4.70 5.80
CA TYR A 107 -2.96 -4.23 6.70
C TYR A 107 -4.21 -3.82 5.91
N GLU A 108 -4.06 -3.19 4.76
CA GLU A 108 -5.17 -2.83 3.86
C GLU A 108 -5.88 -4.08 3.31
N LEU A 109 -5.11 -5.06 2.83
CA LEU A 109 -5.69 -6.32 2.37
C LEU A 109 -6.39 -7.07 3.52
N ALA A 110 -5.78 -7.09 4.71
CA ALA A 110 -6.38 -7.69 5.90
C ALA A 110 -7.66 -6.96 6.35
N TYR A 111 -7.75 -5.65 6.14
CA TYR A 111 -8.98 -4.89 6.38
C TYR A 111 -10.11 -5.38 5.48
N CYS A 112 -9.84 -5.55 4.17
CA CYS A 112 -10.81 -6.12 3.23
C CYS A 112 -11.23 -7.54 3.61
N GLU A 113 -10.29 -8.37 4.08
CA GLU A 113 -10.59 -9.71 4.62
C GLU A 113 -11.51 -9.62 5.83
N ALA A 114 -11.22 -8.74 6.79
CA ALA A 114 -12.00 -8.58 8.03
C ALA A 114 -13.42 -8.03 7.77
N LYS A 115 -13.58 -7.14 6.77
CA LYS A 115 -14.90 -6.68 6.30
C LYS A 115 -15.67 -7.74 5.49
N GLY A 116 -15.08 -8.91 5.24
CA GLY A 116 -15.71 -9.96 4.45
C GLY A 116 -15.90 -9.59 2.97
N ARG A 117 -15.10 -8.66 2.45
CA ARG A 117 -15.22 -8.14 1.08
C ARG A 117 -14.62 -9.09 0.03
N ILE A 118 -13.78 -10.03 0.43
CA ILE A 118 -13.02 -10.90 -0.50
C ILE A 118 -13.78 -12.20 -0.81
N ARG A 119 -14.25 -12.35 -2.06
CA ARG A 119 -14.89 -13.56 -2.58
C ARG A 119 -13.96 -14.35 -3.48
N LYS A 120 -14.24 -15.65 -3.63
CA LYS A 120 -13.49 -16.52 -4.55
C LYS A 120 -13.56 -15.97 -5.98
N GLY A 121 -12.39 -15.77 -6.57
CA GLY A 121 -12.26 -15.28 -7.95
C GLY A 121 -12.00 -13.78 -8.05
N ASP A 122 -12.27 -13.02 -6.99
CA ASP A 122 -12.01 -11.58 -6.94
C ASP A 122 -10.53 -11.27 -7.14
N ARG A 123 -10.27 -10.05 -7.61
CA ARG A 123 -8.92 -9.55 -7.80
C ARG A 123 -8.68 -8.38 -6.88
N SER A 124 -7.61 -8.44 -6.10
CA SER A 124 -7.11 -7.31 -5.33
C SER A 124 -5.88 -6.74 -6.01
N TRP A 125 -5.84 -5.41 -6.13
CA TRP A 125 -4.74 -4.68 -6.70
C TRP A 125 -4.04 -3.88 -5.61
N GLN A 126 -2.78 -4.18 -5.35
CA GLN A 126 -1.94 -3.45 -4.42
C GLN A 126 -1.01 -2.50 -5.19
N ILE A 127 -1.01 -1.24 -4.79
CA ILE A 127 -0.16 -0.20 -5.37
C ILE A 127 0.65 0.43 -4.23
N ALA A 128 1.97 0.34 -4.30
CA ALA A 128 2.86 0.98 -3.33
C ALA A 128 3.81 1.95 -4.00
N PHE A 129 3.97 3.11 -3.35
CA PHE A 129 4.95 4.12 -3.69
C PHE A 129 6.11 4.06 -2.69
N GLY A 130 7.33 4.04 -3.21
CA GLY A 130 8.55 3.99 -2.41
C GLY A 130 9.32 5.30 -2.45
N SER A 131 10.52 5.32 -1.84
CA SER A 131 11.42 6.47 -1.98
C SER A 131 11.91 6.64 -3.43
N GLY A 132 11.71 7.86 -3.94
CA GLY A 132 11.91 8.21 -5.34
C GLY A 132 10.71 7.87 -6.22
N PHE A 133 10.84 8.01 -7.54
CA PHE A 133 9.76 7.73 -8.51
C PHE A 133 9.62 6.24 -8.76
N LYS A 134 9.28 5.51 -7.70
CA LYS A 134 9.14 4.06 -7.70
C LYS A 134 7.71 3.72 -7.35
N CYS A 135 7.06 2.99 -8.24
CA CYS A 135 5.74 2.44 -8.03
C CYS A 135 5.82 0.93 -8.23
N ASN A 136 5.34 0.17 -7.25
CA ASN A 136 5.17 -1.27 -7.34
C ASN A 136 3.68 -1.58 -7.38
N SER A 137 3.30 -2.43 -8.31
CA SER A 137 1.93 -2.87 -8.55
C SER A 137 1.90 -4.40 -8.52
N ALA A 138 0.99 -4.96 -7.74
CA ALA A 138 0.76 -6.41 -7.67
C ALA A 138 -0.74 -6.72 -7.74
N VAL A 139 -1.11 -7.64 -8.63
CA VAL A 139 -2.48 -8.12 -8.75
C VAL A 139 -2.57 -9.54 -8.22
N TRP A 140 -3.44 -9.74 -7.24
CA TRP A 140 -3.71 -11.04 -6.62
C TRP A 140 -5.09 -11.51 -7.00
N ARG A 141 -5.27 -12.82 -7.14
CA ARG A 141 -6.58 -13.46 -7.31
C ARG A 141 -6.91 -14.28 -6.08
N ALA A 142 -8.08 -14.06 -5.50
CA ALA A 142 -8.59 -14.86 -4.39
C ALA A 142 -8.94 -16.28 -4.88
N LEU A 143 -8.32 -17.29 -4.26
CA LEU A 143 -8.54 -18.72 -4.58
C LEU A 143 -9.76 -19.31 -3.85
N ARG A 144 -10.19 -18.65 -2.77
CA ARG A 144 -11.37 -18.99 -1.95
C ARG A 144 -12.01 -17.71 -1.41
N THR A 145 -13.29 -17.79 -1.04
CA THR A 145 -13.94 -16.73 -0.27
C THR A 145 -13.35 -16.71 1.14
N ILE A 146 -13.04 -15.52 1.63
CA ILE A 146 -12.47 -15.33 2.97
C ILE A 146 -13.63 -15.09 3.94
N ASP A 147 -13.75 -15.97 4.93
CA ASP A 147 -14.77 -15.88 5.98
C ASP A 147 -14.14 -15.20 7.20
N PRO A 148 -14.52 -13.95 7.53
CA PRO A 148 -13.92 -13.22 8.65
C PRO A 148 -13.93 -14.04 9.94
N ALA A 149 -15.00 -14.79 10.23
CA ALA A 149 -15.13 -15.57 11.46
C ALA A 149 -14.08 -16.69 11.60
N LYS A 150 -13.43 -17.10 10.51
CA LYS A 150 -12.38 -18.13 10.50
C LYS A 150 -10.98 -17.57 10.37
N GLU A 151 -10.84 -16.27 10.20
CA GLU A 151 -9.54 -15.64 9.98
C GLU A 151 -8.95 -15.09 11.27
N LYS A 152 -7.62 -15.04 11.32
CA LYS A 152 -6.86 -14.33 12.34
C LYS A 152 -6.05 -13.25 11.64
N ASN A 153 -6.45 -12.00 11.83
CA ASN A 153 -5.76 -10.86 11.26
C ASN A 153 -5.79 -9.66 12.23
N PRO A 154 -4.99 -8.61 12.01
CA PRO A 154 -4.85 -7.48 12.92
C PRO A 154 -6.14 -6.68 13.19
N TRP A 155 -7.20 -6.89 12.41
CA TRP A 155 -8.46 -6.13 12.51
C TRP A 155 -9.58 -6.88 13.23
N MET A 156 -9.45 -8.19 13.45
CA MET A 156 -10.57 -9.04 13.86
C MET A 156 -11.30 -8.58 15.13
N ASP A 157 -10.56 -8.03 16.09
CA ASP A 157 -11.13 -7.65 17.39
C ASP A 157 -11.91 -6.34 17.35
N GLU A 158 -11.64 -5.45 16.38
CA GLU A 158 -12.13 -4.07 16.36
C GLU A 158 -12.68 -3.61 15.00
N ILE A 159 -12.72 -4.47 13.97
CA ILE A 159 -13.17 -4.09 12.62
C ILE A 159 -14.61 -3.53 12.57
N HIS A 160 -15.41 -3.88 13.59
CA HIS A 160 -16.77 -3.42 13.78
C HIS A 160 -16.85 -1.94 14.22
N GLU A 161 -15.76 -1.36 14.72
CA GLU A 161 -15.65 0.05 15.10
C GLU A 161 -15.36 0.97 13.90
N PHE A 162 -14.97 0.39 12.76
CA PHE A 162 -14.64 1.13 11.54
C PHE A 162 -15.83 1.20 10.58
N PRO A 163 -15.94 2.24 9.73
CA PRO A 163 -17.04 2.45 8.76
C PRO A 163 -17.31 1.25 7.82
N VAL A 164 -18.49 1.23 7.19
CA VAL A 164 -19.00 0.12 6.34
C VAL A 164 -18.99 0.50 4.86
#